data_AF-A0A955AXP9-F1
#
_entry.id   AF-A0A955AXP9-F1
#
_cell.length_a   1.000
_cell.length_b   1.000
_cell.length_c   1.000
_cell.angle_alpha   90.00
_cell.angle_beta   90.00
_cell.angle_gamma   90.00
#
_symmetry.space_group_name_H-M   'P 1'
#
loop_
_entity.id
_entity.type
_entity.pdbx_description
1 polymer ?
#
loop_
_entity_poly.entity_id
_entity_poly.type
_entity_poly.pdbx_seq_one_letter_code
_entity_poly.pdbx_strand_id
1 'polypeptide(L)'
;SWLPSMIEHRCSIGERGGFFERLRRGTYMAHILEHVTLELQTLAGNEVGFGRARETNEEGVYKVAIEYQDEDVAKACLETAFRLCLDAVHNNAFDITTEIERLRELAHDRCLGPSSMAIIDAALARHIPYQRLNRGSLVQFGFGSRQRRICTAETDRTGAIAESIAQDKQLTRKFLSTVGIPVPRGYVVTDAEDAWNTAEYLGLPVVVKPQFGNHGRGVATNLNTREQVLAAYAAASAEGASVIVETFAPGGDYRLLVVGDRLVATAHREPAHVIGDGKNTVNALVEAANLDPRRSDGHATALSRIKIDAVAMEVLKEQGLTPDSMVPNGVRVLIRRNANLSTGGTATDVTHLVHPETARQAVEAARVIGLDIAGLDIVAQDIGRPLFEQRGVVVEVNAGPGLRMHTQPSFGEP
;
A
#
# COMPACT_ATOMS: atom_id res chain seq x y z
N SER A 1 -20.58 -20.48 11.20
CA SER A 1 -20.07 -19.66 12.32
C SER A 1 -19.93 -18.24 11.81
N TRP A 2 -20.46 -17.23 12.48
CA TRP A 2 -20.38 -15.84 12.01
C TRP A 2 -18.99 -15.21 12.22
N LEU A 3 -18.31 -15.55 13.31
CA LEU A 3 -17.00 -14.98 13.67
C LEU A 3 -16.01 -16.09 14.06
N PRO A 4 -15.38 -16.77 13.09
CA PRO A 4 -14.49 -17.90 13.37
C PRO A 4 -13.15 -17.50 14.02
N SER A 5 -12.67 -16.27 13.79
CA SER A 5 -11.39 -15.75 14.33
C SER A 5 -11.44 -15.37 15.81
N MET A 6 -12.63 -15.23 16.41
CA MET A 6 -12.80 -15.02 17.86
C MET A 6 -12.18 -16.12 18.72
N ILE A 7 -11.77 -17.26 18.14
CA ILE A 7 -11.08 -18.32 18.87
C ILE A 7 -9.74 -17.82 19.43
N GLU A 8 -9.16 -16.78 18.85
CA GLU A 8 -7.93 -16.16 19.36
C GLU A 8 -8.16 -15.32 20.62
N HIS A 9 -9.40 -15.01 20.98
CA HIS A 9 -9.73 -14.20 22.16
C HIS A 9 -9.48 -14.98 23.46
N ARG A 10 -8.51 -14.48 24.25
CA ARG A 10 -8.03 -15.15 25.46
C ARG A 10 -8.85 -14.87 26.72
N CYS A 11 -9.54 -13.73 26.77
CA CYS A 11 -10.31 -13.28 27.94
C CYS A 11 -9.48 -13.35 29.24
N SER A 12 -10.12 -13.45 30.41
CA SER A 12 -9.47 -13.61 31.72
C SER A 12 -8.72 -14.94 31.91
N ILE A 13 -8.95 -15.91 31.02
CA ILE A 13 -8.32 -17.25 31.08
C ILE A 13 -6.88 -17.18 30.56
N GLY A 14 -6.56 -16.23 29.68
CA GLY A 14 -5.19 -15.99 29.20
C GLY A 14 -4.71 -16.98 28.14
N GLU A 15 -5.56 -17.91 27.70
CA GLU A 15 -5.26 -18.94 26.71
C GLU A 15 -6.16 -18.82 25.47
N ARG A 16 -5.68 -19.32 24.33
CA ARG A 16 -6.45 -19.35 23.08
C ARG A 16 -7.78 -20.11 23.30
N GLY A 17 -8.89 -19.53 22.86
CA GLY A 17 -10.23 -20.07 23.06
C GLY A 17 -10.85 -19.77 24.44
N GLY A 18 -10.16 -19.03 25.30
CA GLY A 18 -10.63 -18.70 26.65
C GLY A 18 -11.97 -17.97 26.66
N PHE A 19 -12.26 -17.14 25.65
CA PHE A 19 -13.60 -16.55 25.52
C PHE A 19 -14.69 -17.60 25.27
N PHE A 20 -14.47 -18.55 24.36
CA PHE A 20 -15.45 -19.61 24.06
C PHE A 20 -15.65 -20.56 25.24
N GLU A 21 -14.60 -20.86 26.01
CA GLU A 21 -14.74 -21.61 27.26
C GLU A 21 -15.67 -20.88 28.23
N ARG A 22 -15.49 -19.57 28.39
CA ARG A 22 -16.32 -18.74 29.25
C ARG A 22 -17.76 -18.61 28.73
N LEU A 23 -17.94 -18.57 27.42
CA LEU A 23 -19.27 -18.60 26.79
C LEU A 23 -20.01 -19.91 27.12
N ARG A 24 -19.33 -21.07 27.03
CA ARG A 24 -19.92 -22.38 27.39
C ARG A 24 -20.26 -22.50 28.88
N ARG A 25 -19.45 -21.89 29.76
CA ARG A 25 -19.71 -21.84 31.20
C ARG A 25 -20.84 -20.88 31.58
N GLY A 26 -21.24 -20.00 30.67
CA GLY A 26 -22.18 -18.92 30.93
C GLY A 26 -21.45 -17.62 31.28
N THR A 27 -21.81 -16.56 30.57
CA THR A 27 -21.35 -15.19 30.82
C THR A 27 -22.47 -14.21 30.50
N TYR A 28 -22.38 -13.00 31.03
CA TYR A 28 -23.34 -11.92 30.79
C TYR A 28 -23.23 -11.35 29.37
N MET A 29 -24.37 -10.91 28.81
CA MET A 29 -24.46 -10.39 27.44
C MET A 29 -23.53 -9.21 27.18
N ALA A 30 -23.34 -8.32 28.16
CA ALA A 30 -22.44 -7.19 28.03
C ALA A 30 -20.97 -7.59 27.77
N HIS A 31 -20.54 -8.75 28.27
CA HIS A 31 -19.20 -9.30 28.01
C HIS A 31 -19.09 -9.96 26.64
N ILE A 32 -20.19 -10.53 26.15
CA ILE A 32 -20.26 -11.04 24.76
C ILE A 32 -20.18 -9.86 23.81
N LEU A 33 -20.98 -8.81 24.04
CA LEU A 33 -20.98 -7.58 23.26
C LEU A 33 -19.58 -6.96 23.19
N GLU A 34 -18.90 -6.83 24.33
CA GLU A 34 -17.50 -6.36 24.42
C GLU A 34 -16.57 -7.11 23.45
N HIS A 35 -16.53 -8.44 23.53
CA HIS A 35 -15.64 -9.25 22.71
C HIS A 35 -16.03 -9.25 21.22
N VAL A 36 -17.32 -9.24 20.91
CA VAL A 36 -17.80 -9.15 19.52
C VAL A 36 -17.44 -7.79 18.93
N THR A 37 -17.56 -6.69 19.68
CA THR A 37 -17.16 -5.36 19.19
C THR A 37 -15.65 -5.28 18.94
N LEU A 38 -14.81 -5.82 19.83
CA LEU A 38 -13.35 -5.87 19.62
C LEU A 38 -12.99 -6.69 18.38
N GLU A 39 -13.65 -7.83 18.18
CA GLU A 39 -13.46 -8.65 16.98
C GLU A 39 -13.85 -7.89 15.71
N LEU A 40 -15.01 -7.22 15.70
CA LEU A 40 -15.46 -6.44 14.55
C LEU A 40 -14.50 -5.28 14.23
N GLN A 41 -13.94 -4.61 15.24
CA GLN A 41 -12.91 -3.59 15.03
C GLN A 41 -11.66 -4.19 14.39
N THR A 42 -11.21 -5.35 14.87
CA THR A 42 -10.05 -6.07 14.32
C THR A 42 -10.29 -6.48 12.87
N LEU A 43 -11.48 -7.03 12.57
CA LEU A 43 -11.88 -7.42 11.22
C LEU A 43 -12.05 -6.22 10.27
N ALA A 44 -12.39 -5.04 10.81
CA ALA A 44 -12.42 -3.77 10.10
C ALA A 44 -11.02 -3.19 9.83
N GLY A 45 -9.97 -3.74 10.46
CA GLY A 45 -8.57 -3.33 10.29
C GLY A 45 -8.00 -2.49 11.44
N ASN A 46 -8.75 -2.31 12.53
CA ASN A 46 -8.30 -1.59 13.72
C ASN A 46 -7.90 -2.60 14.80
N GLU A 47 -6.61 -2.80 15.00
CA GLU A 47 -6.10 -3.68 16.04
C GLU A 47 -6.26 -3.00 17.43
N VAL A 48 -7.18 -3.53 18.23
CA VAL A 48 -7.49 -3.09 19.60
C VAL A 48 -7.71 -4.29 20.49
N GLY A 49 -7.31 -4.21 21.76
CA GLY A 49 -7.28 -5.38 22.64
C GLY A 49 -7.95 -5.17 23.99
N PHE A 50 -8.07 -3.93 24.45
CA PHE A 50 -8.64 -3.63 25.76
C PHE A 50 -10.17 -3.53 25.70
N GLY A 51 -10.82 -4.36 26.50
CA GLY A 51 -12.24 -4.27 26.80
C GLY A 51 -12.49 -4.58 28.28
N ARG A 52 -13.56 -4.01 28.84
CA ARG A 52 -14.12 -4.43 30.13
C ARG A 52 -15.63 -4.19 30.22
N ALA A 53 -16.35 -5.25 30.56
CA ALA A 53 -17.74 -5.21 30.98
C ALA A 53 -17.88 -5.47 32.49
N ARG A 54 -18.62 -4.60 33.17
CA ARG A 54 -18.96 -4.70 34.60
C ARG A 54 -20.42 -4.33 34.83
N GLU A 55 -21.10 -5.08 35.68
CA GLU A 55 -22.42 -4.71 36.17
C GLU A 55 -22.33 -3.47 37.06
N THR A 56 -23.38 -2.65 37.05
CA THR A 56 -23.51 -1.47 37.91
C THR A 56 -24.16 -1.83 39.24
N ASN A 57 -24.55 -0.81 40.01
CA ASN A 57 -25.33 -1.01 41.24
C ASN A 57 -26.80 -1.36 40.95
N GLU A 58 -27.26 -1.18 39.71
CA GLU A 58 -28.58 -1.59 39.23
C GLU A 58 -28.46 -2.94 38.52
N GLU A 59 -29.23 -3.92 39.00
CA GLU A 59 -29.24 -5.27 38.45
C GLU A 59 -29.65 -5.26 36.97
N GLY A 60 -28.88 -5.97 36.14
CA GLY A 60 -29.12 -6.02 34.69
C GLY A 60 -28.61 -4.81 33.91
N VAL A 61 -28.05 -3.79 34.58
CA VAL A 61 -27.43 -2.63 33.93
C VAL A 61 -25.92 -2.76 33.96
N TYR A 62 -25.28 -2.70 32.79
CA TYR A 62 -23.85 -2.92 32.61
C TYR A 62 -23.14 -1.70 32.03
N LYS A 63 -21.90 -1.47 32.46
CA LYS A 63 -20.94 -0.56 31.82
C LYS A 63 -19.97 -1.38 30.99
N VAL A 64 -19.80 -1.00 29.73
CA VAL A 64 -18.83 -1.59 28.82
C VAL A 64 -17.85 -0.50 28.38
N ALA A 65 -16.57 -0.75 28.60
CA ALA A 65 -15.47 0.07 28.09
C ALA A 65 -14.78 -0.72 26.97
N ILE A 66 -14.54 -0.05 25.84
CA ILE A 66 -13.94 -0.65 24.64
C ILE A 66 -12.89 0.32 24.14
N GLU A 67 -11.69 -0.19 23.90
CA GLU A 67 -10.61 0.55 23.23
C GLU A 67 -10.95 0.79 21.76
N TYR A 68 -10.56 1.96 21.26
CA TYR A 68 -10.80 2.35 19.87
C TYR A 68 -9.66 3.22 19.34
N GLN A 69 -9.44 3.15 18.02
CA GLN A 69 -8.56 4.06 17.29
C GLN A 69 -9.35 5.24 16.70
N ASP A 70 -10.55 4.98 16.18
CA ASP A 70 -11.48 5.98 15.68
C ASP A 70 -12.87 5.76 16.31
N GLU A 71 -13.46 6.84 16.83
CA GLU A 71 -14.70 6.78 17.60
C GLU A 71 -15.91 6.42 16.73
N ASP A 72 -15.99 6.93 15.49
CA ASP A 72 -17.11 6.66 14.60
C ASP A 72 -17.09 5.20 14.14
N VAL A 73 -15.90 4.65 13.86
CA VAL A 73 -15.71 3.24 13.52
C VAL A 73 -16.10 2.35 14.71
N ALA A 74 -15.66 2.70 15.93
CA ALA A 74 -15.97 1.92 17.12
C ALA A 74 -17.46 1.92 17.45
N LYS A 75 -18.14 3.07 17.29
CA LYS A 75 -19.61 3.15 17.44
C LYS A 75 -20.32 2.25 16.42
N ALA A 76 -19.90 2.31 15.15
CA ALA A 76 -20.47 1.45 14.12
C ALA A 76 -20.24 -0.04 14.42
N CYS A 77 -19.05 -0.41 14.92
CA CYS A 77 -18.76 -1.78 15.36
C CYS A 77 -19.61 -2.20 16.55
N LEU A 78 -19.84 -1.31 17.52
CA LEU A 78 -20.67 -1.56 18.70
C LEU A 78 -22.14 -1.77 18.30
N GLU A 79 -22.68 -0.94 17.42
CA GLU A 79 -24.04 -1.06 16.89
C GLU A 79 -24.23 -2.36 16.10
N THR A 80 -23.26 -2.73 15.26
CA THR A 80 -23.27 -4.00 14.54
C THR A 80 -23.15 -5.19 15.50
N ALA A 81 -22.26 -5.12 16.50
CA ALA A 81 -22.13 -6.15 17.53
C ALA A 81 -23.43 -6.34 18.31
N PHE A 82 -24.12 -5.25 18.64
CA PHE A 82 -25.39 -5.28 19.33
C PHE A 82 -26.48 -5.97 18.50
N ARG A 83 -26.62 -5.60 17.21
CA ARG A 83 -27.55 -6.29 16.30
C ARG A 83 -27.22 -7.78 16.16
N LEU A 84 -25.94 -8.11 15.97
CA LEU A 84 -25.47 -9.49 15.86
C LEU A 84 -25.82 -10.30 17.13
N CYS A 85 -25.59 -9.74 18.31
CA CYS A 85 -25.91 -10.41 19.57
C CYS A 85 -27.42 -10.64 19.72
N LEU A 86 -28.25 -9.67 19.34
CA LEU A 86 -29.72 -9.83 19.37
C LEU A 86 -30.20 -10.89 18.37
N ASP A 87 -29.70 -10.86 17.14
CA ASP A 87 -30.06 -11.85 16.13
C ASP A 87 -29.60 -13.26 16.53
N ALA A 88 -28.45 -13.39 17.21
CA ALA A 88 -28.03 -14.66 17.80
C ALA A 88 -29.01 -15.15 18.88
N VAL A 89 -29.49 -14.26 19.77
CA VAL A 89 -30.47 -14.61 20.82
C VAL A 89 -31.79 -15.08 20.21
N HIS A 90 -32.22 -14.46 19.12
CA HIS A 90 -33.46 -14.80 18.42
C HIS A 90 -33.32 -15.91 17.38
N ASN A 91 -32.10 -16.42 17.18
CA ASN A 91 -31.78 -17.41 16.14
C ASN A 91 -32.15 -16.94 14.72
N ASN A 92 -31.97 -15.65 14.46
CA ASN A 92 -32.14 -15.02 13.15
C ASN A 92 -30.87 -15.20 12.31
N ALA A 93 -31.00 -15.11 10.98
CA ALA A 93 -29.85 -15.01 10.09
C ALA A 93 -29.21 -13.61 10.18
N PHE A 94 -27.87 -13.54 10.09
CA PHE A 94 -27.12 -12.29 10.08
C PHE A 94 -26.08 -12.30 8.97
N ASP A 95 -26.09 -11.30 8.10
CA ASP A 95 -25.11 -11.16 7.02
C ASP A 95 -23.85 -10.42 7.52
N ILE A 96 -22.99 -11.18 8.20
CA ILE A 96 -21.76 -10.67 8.79
C ILE A 96 -20.75 -10.20 7.73
N THR A 97 -20.74 -10.81 6.55
CA THR A 97 -19.76 -10.52 5.50
C THR A 97 -19.97 -9.10 4.98
N THR A 98 -21.21 -8.76 4.61
CA THR A 98 -21.57 -7.42 4.13
C THR A 98 -21.33 -6.35 5.20
N GLU A 99 -21.62 -6.65 6.47
CA GLU A 99 -21.37 -5.71 7.57
C GLU A 99 -19.87 -5.46 7.81
N ILE A 100 -19.02 -6.50 7.72
CA ILE A 100 -17.56 -6.34 7.81
C ILE A 100 -17.05 -5.48 6.65
N GLU A 101 -17.54 -5.69 5.43
CA GLU A 101 -17.15 -4.86 4.27
C GLU A 101 -17.52 -3.39 4.49
N ARG A 102 -18.74 -3.11 4.94
CA ARG A 102 -19.17 -1.75 5.31
C ARG A 102 -18.29 -1.12 6.40
N LEU A 103 -17.94 -1.89 7.43
CA LEU A 103 -17.08 -1.40 8.52
C LEU A 103 -15.65 -1.14 8.03
N ARG A 104 -15.12 -1.95 7.11
CA ARG A 104 -13.81 -1.73 6.47
C ARG A 104 -13.78 -0.47 5.62
N GLU A 105 -14.84 -0.21 4.84
CA GLU A 105 -14.95 1.03 4.07
C GLU A 105 -14.96 2.26 4.99
N LEU A 106 -15.75 2.20 6.07
CA LEU A 106 -15.78 3.27 7.06
C LEU A 106 -14.40 3.47 7.73
N ALA A 107 -13.71 2.38 8.08
CA ALA A 107 -12.36 2.46 8.64
C ALA A 107 -11.35 3.02 7.63
N HIS A 108 -11.44 2.63 6.36
CA HIS A 108 -10.58 3.17 5.30
C HIS A 108 -10.72 4.69 5.14
N ASP A 109 -11.96 5.20 5.21
CA ASP A 109 -12.25 6.62 5.06
C ASP A 109 -11.87 7.45 6.31
N ARG A 110 -11.94 6.84 7.50
CA ARG A 110 -11.81 7.54 8.77
C ARG A 110 -10.46 7.37 9.44
N CYS A 111 -9.89 6.18 9.43
CA CYS A 111 -8.64 5.90 10.11
C CYS A 111 -7.43 6.53 9.40
N LEU A 112 -6.34 6.69 10.14
CA LEU A 112 -5.07 7.13 9.55
C LEU A 112 -4.44 5.98 8.76
N GLY A 113 -3.84 6.32 7.61
CA GLY A 113 -3.12 5.34 6.81
C GLY A 113 -1.88 4.77 7.52
N PRO A 114 -1.37 3.61 7.05
CA PRO A 114 -0.28 2.88 7.72
C PRO A 114 1.01 3.70 7.86
N SER A 115 1.33 4.56 6.88
CA SER A 115 2.51 5.45 6.97
C SER A 115 2.38 6.45 8.12
N SER A 116 1.20 7.08 8.26
CA SER A 116 0.94 8.04 9.34
C SER A 116 0.98 7.36 10.70
N MET A 117 0.38 6.17 10.80
CA MET A 117 0.39 5.37 12.03
C MET A 117 1.80 4.96 12.43
N ALA A 118 2.64 4.51 11.49
CA ALA A 118 4.03 4.17 11.79
C ALA A 118 4.82 5.35 12.39
N ILE A 119 4.57 6.58 11.91
CA ILE A 119 5.20 7.78 12.48
C ILE A 119 4.62 8.09 13.88
N ILE A 120 3.31 7.92 14.07
CA ILE A 120 2.65 8.09 15.38
C ILE A 120 3.18 7.09 16.40
N ASP A 121 3.29 5.81 16.05
CA ASP A 121 3.81 4.77 16.93
C ASP A 121 5.26 5.06 17.33
N ALA A 122 6.07 5.52 16.37
CA ALA A 122 7.42 5.98 16.63
C ALA A 122 7.47 7.21 17.57
N ALA A 123 6.50 8.12 17.48
CA ALA A 123 6.36 9.27 18.38
C ALA A 123 5.93 8.85 19.79
N LEU A 124 4.93 7.96 19.90
CA LEU A 124 4.44 7.39 21.15
C LEU A 124 5.54 6.63 21.91
N ALA A 125 6.33 5.81 21.21
CA ALA A 125 7.49 5.12 21.78
C ALA A 125 8.56 6.08 22.35
N ARG A 126 8.57 7.34 21.89
CA ARG A 126 9.46 8.41 22.37
C ARG A 126 8.76 9.36 23.35
N HIS A 127 7.55 9.03 23.80
CA HIS A 127 6.71 9.86 24.66
C HIS A 127 6.44 11.26 24.07
N ILE A 128 6.39 11.37 22.74
CA ILE A 128 6.02 12.60 22.04
C ILE A 128 4.49 12.60 21.89
N PRO A 129 3.79 13.57 22.48
CA PRO A 129 2.34 13.66 22.35
C PRO A 129 1.97 14.02 20.91
N TYR A 130 0.81 13.54 20.45
CA TYR A 130 0.29 13.87 19.14
C TYR A 130 -1.19 14.23 19.21
N GLN A 131 -1.66 14.94 18.19
CA GLN A 131 -3.07 15.25 17.97
C GLN A 131 -3.35 15.23 16.47
N ARG A 132 -4.40 14.52 16.06
CA ARG A 132 -4.93 14.62 14.70
C ARG A 132 -5.74 15.91 14.56
N LEU A 133 -5.44 16.71 13.54
CA LEU A 133 -6.01 18.06 13.39
C LEU A 133 -7.24 18.11 12.47
N ASN A 134 -7.46 17.09 11.64
CA ASN A 134 -8.61 17.01 10.73
C ASN A 134 -9.04 15.56 10.50
N ARG A 135 -10.08 15.37 9.66
CA ARG A 135 -10.52 14.04 9.21
C ARG A 135 -9.57 13.38 8.20
N GLY A 136 -8.61 14.13 7.66
CA GLY A 136 -7.58 13.62 6.76
C GLY A 136 -6.37 13.10 7.54
N SER A 137 -5.19 13.16 6.91
CA SER A 137 -3.93 12.67 7.48
C SER A 137 -3.08 13.76 8.16
N LEU A 138 -3.66 14.90 8.54
CA LEU A 138 -2.93 15.98 9.18
C LEU A 138 -2.77 15.72 10.69
N VAL A 139 -1.53 15.53 11.11
CA VAL A 139 -1.18 15.21 12.50
C VAL A 139 -0.17 16.22 13.03
N GLN A 140 -0.37 16.67 14.26
CA GLN A 140 0.57 17.49 15.00
C GLN A 140 1.27 16.66 16.07
N PHE A 141 2.57 16.84 16.21
CA PHE A 141 3.39 16.30 17.29
C PHE A 141 3.90 17.43 18.18
N GLY A 142 3.92 17.19 19.49
CA GLY A 142 4.38 18.16 20.48
C GLY A 142 3.48 19.39 20.60
N PHE A 143 3.97 20.39 21.34
CA PHE A 143 3.23 21.60 21.68
C PHE A 143 4.07 22.87 21.53
N GLY A 144 3.40 24.01 21.39
CA GLY A 144 4.01 25.34 21.39
C GLY A 144 5.03 25.55 20.27
N SER A 145 6.15 26.22 20.57
CA SER A 145 7.20 26.54 19.58
C SER A 145 7.97 25.34 19.05
N ARG A 146 7.82 24.16 19.66
CA ARG A 146 8.46 22.91 19.22
C ARG A 146 7.51 21.96 18.51
N GLN A 147 6.27 22.36 18.27
CA GLN A 147 5.30 21.53 17.55
C GLN A 147 5.77 21.26 16.12
N ARG A 148 5.53 20.04 15.63
CA ARG A 148 5.76 19.65 14.24
C ARG A 148 4.48 19.14 13.62
N ARG A 149 4.34 19.25 12.30
CA ARG A 149 3.18 18.69 11.58
C ARG A 149 3.62 17.77 10.46
N ILE A 150 2.79 16.76 10.23
CA ILE A 150 2.88 15.89 9.06
C ILE A 150 1.54 15.82 8.35
N CYS A 151 1.58 15.59 7.04
CA CYS A 151 0.45 15.10 6.27
C CYS A 151 0.89 13.82 5.58
N THR A 152 0.39 12.67 6.04
CA THR A 152 0.97 11.36 5.66
C THR A 152 2.46 11.28 6.01
N ALA A 153 3.36 11.08 5.04
CA ALA A 153 4.81 11.08 5.25
C ALA A 153 5.46 12.46 5.03
N GLU A 154 4.73 13.43 4.46
CA GLU A 154 5.23 14.80 4.26
C GLU A 154 5.31 15.54 5.59
N THR A 155 6.30 16.42 5.74
CA THR A 155 6.50 17.19 6.97
C THR A 155 6.23 18.68 6.74
N ASP A 156 6.15 19.44 7.83
CA ASP A 156 6.14 20.90 7.81
C ASP A 156 7.41 21.56 7.22
N ARG A 157 8.41 20.78 6.82
CA ARG A 157 9.60 21.23 6.06
C ARG A 157 9.49 20.97 4.57
N THR A 158 8.59 20.09 4.14
CA THR A 158 8.37 19.80 2.73
C THR A 158 7.78 21.05 2.07
N GLY A 159 8.56 21.71 1.21
CA GLY A 159 8.15 22.96 0.59
C GLY A 159 7.11 22.72 -0.50
N ALA A 160 6.07 23.56 -0.57
CA ALA A 160 5.02 23.44 -1.61
C ALA A 160 5.59 23.50 -3.05
N ILE A 161 6.66 24.28 -3.27
CA ILE A 161 7.36 24.32 -4.57
C ILE A 161 8.03 22.97 -4.86
N ALA A 162 8.67 22.35 -3.87
CA ALA A 162 9.34 21.06 -4.04
C ALA A 162 8.32 19.94 -4.31
N GLU A 163 7.18 19.95 -3.61
CA GLU A 163 6.06 19.04 -3.85
C GLU A 163 5.47 19.20 -5.25
N SER A 164 5.24 20.44 -5.69
CA SER A 164 4.80 20.74 -7.06
C SER A 164 5.82 20.27 -8.13
N ILE A 165 7.13 20.43 -7.88
CA ILE A 165 8.17 19.91 -8.78
C ILE A 165 8.10 18.39 -8.84
N ALA A 166 8.00 17.71 -7.69
CA ALA A 166 7.94 16.25 -7.60
C ALA A 166 6.73 15.65 -8.35
N GLN A 167 5.59 16.34 -8.36
CA GLN A 167 4.39 15.92 -9.10
C GLN A 167 4.53 16.06 -10.63
N ASP A 168 5.41 16.94 -11.12
CA ASP A 168 5.69 17.09 -12.54
C ASP A 168 6.90 16.23 -12.94
N LYS A 169 6.62 15.08 -13.59
CA LYS A 169 7.66 14.15 -14.04
C LYS A 169 8.64 14.79 -15.02
N GLN A 170 8.18 15.69 -15.88
CA GLN A 170 9.07 16.35 -16.86
C GLN A 170 10.01 17.33 -16.14
N LEU A 171 9.49 18.11 -15.20
CA LEU A 171 10.27 19.08 -14.44
C LEU A 171 11.26 18.37 -13.50
N THR A 172 10.80 17.36 -12.75
CA THR A 172 11.65 16.50 -11.91
C THR A 172 12.82 15.95 -12.73
N ARG A 173 12.53 15.35 -13.89
CA ARG A 173 13.56 14.81 -14.78
C ARG A 173 14.57 15.86 -15.23
N LYS A 174 14.13 17.08 -15.54
CA LYS A 174 15.01 18.19 -15.92
C LYS A 174 15.93 18.59 -14.78
N PHE A 175 15.43 18.62 -13.54
CA PHE A 175 16.22 18.93 -12.36
C PHE A 175 17.25 17.84 -12.05
N LEU A 176 16.88 16.57 -12.19
CA LEU A 176 17.81 15.46 -11.95
C LEU A 176 18.91 15.41 -13.02
N SER A 177 18.58 15.64 -14.30
CA SER A 177 19.56 15.57 -15.37
C SER A 177 20.61 16.68 -15.33
N THR A 178 20.28 17.87 -14.82
CA THR A 178 21.25 18.98 -14.70
C THR A 178 22.37 18.71 -13.70
N VAL A 179 22.16 17.80 -12.74
CA VAL A 179 23.19 17.34 -11.79
C VAL A 179 23.79 15.98 -12.16
N GLY A 180 23.51 15.48 -13.37
CA GLY A 180 24.10 14.24 -13.88
C GLY A 180 23.48 12.96 -13.32
N ILE A 181 22.31 13.03 -12.67
CA ILE A 181 21.59 11.83 -12.23
C ILE A 181 20.93 11.16 -13.44
N PRO A 182 21.17 9.85 -13.66
CA PRO A 182 20.58 9.13 -14.78
C PRO A 182 19.05 9.11 -14.71
N VAL A 183 18.40 9.55 -15.78
CA VAL A 183 16.94 9.56 -15.94
C VAL A 183 16.56 9.07 -17.34
N PRO A 184 15.33 8.53 -17.55
CA PRO A 184 14.87 8.14 -18.88
C PRO A 184 14.93 9.32 -19.86
N ARG A 185 15.35 9.08 -21.09
CA ARG A 185 15.20 10.10 -22.14
C ARG A 185 13.77 10.08 -22.62
N GLY A 186 13.07 11.21 -22.53
CA GLY A 186 11.69 11.31 -22.99
C GLY A 186 11.26 12.72 -23.34
N TYR A 187 10.10 12.82 -23.97
CA TYR A 187 9.50 14.07 -24.43
C TYR A 187 7.99 14.04 -24.20
N VAL A 188 7.42 15.22 -23.95
CA VAL A 188 5.96 15.41 -23.94
C VAL A 188 5.49 15.40 -25.38
N VAL A 189 4.40 14.70 -25.64
CA VAL A 189 3.82 14.53 -26.99
C VAL A 189 2.38 15.04 -27.04
N THR A 190 1.96 15.52 -28.21
CA THR A 190 0.66 16.20 -28.36
C THR A 190 -0.45 15.33 -28.93
N ASP A 191 -0.10 14.28 -29.67
CA ASP A 191 -1.03 13.33 -30.29
C ASP A 191 -0.38 11.95 -30.49
N ALA A 192 -1.18 11.00 -30.96
CA ALA A 192 -0.74 9.60 -31.12
C ALA A 192 0.34 9.42 -32.21
N GLU A 193 0.37 10.27 -33.23
CA GLU A 193 1.40 10.21 -34.27
C GLU A 193 2.70 10.81 -33.77
N ASP A 194 2.63 11.93 -33.05
CA ASP A 194 3.78 12.51 -32.35
C ASP A 194 4.38 11.54 -31.31
N ALA A 195 3.52 10.79 -30.61
CA ALA A 195 3.94 9.71 -29.72
C ALA A 195 4.74 8.63 -30.45
N TRP A 196 4.28 8.21 -31.63
CA TRP A 196 5.00 7.23 -32.45
C TRP A 196 6.30 7.78 -33.02
N ASN A 197 6.29 8.99 -33.59
CA ASN A 197 7.50 9.63 -34.12
C ASN A 197 8.56 9.81 -33.02
N THR A 198 8.13 10.19 -31.82
CA THR A 198 9.01 10.29 -30.64
C THR A 198 9.54 8.92 -30.24
N ALA A 199 8.72 7.87 -30.30
CA ALA A 199 9.16 6.51 -30.01
C ALA A 199 10.23 6.02 -31.01
N GLU A 200 10.06 6.29 -32.30
CA GLU A 200 11.06 5.97 -33.33
C GLU A 200 12.35 6.76 -33.12
N TYR A 201 12.26 8.04 -32.76
CA TYR A 201 13.41 8.88 -32.47
C TYR A 201 14.20 8.42 -31.25
N LEU A 202 13.51 8.01 -30.17
CA LEU A 202 14.13 7.51 -28.94
C LEU A 202 14.73 6.11 -29.12
N GLY A 203 14.17 5.32 -30.04
CA GLY A 203 14.47 3.91 -30.23
C GLY A 203 13.62 3.03 -29.31
N LEU A 204 13.11 1.93 -29.87
CA LEU A 204 12.30 0.94 -29.16
C LEU A 204 13.17 0.00 -28.30
N PRO A 205 12.64 -0.52 -27.18
CA PRO A 205 11.31 -0.28 -26.62
C PRO A 205 11.17 1.06 -25.86
N VAL A 206 9.93 1.54 -25.76
CA VAL A 206 9.57 2.78 -25.04
C VAL A 206 8.51 2.56 -23.95
N VAL A 207 8.33 3.58 -23.12
CA VAL A 207 7.28 3.71 -22.11
C VAL A 207 6.42 4.92 -22.47
N VAL A 208 5.10 4.77 -22.36
CA VAL A 208 4.12 5.86 -22.53
C VAL A 208 3.41 6.05 -21.19
N LYS A 209 3.37 7.29 -20.68
CA LYS A 209 2.74 7.60 -19.39
C LYS A 209 2.19 9.03 -19.32
N PRO A 210 1.18 9.29 -18.47
CA PRO A 210 0.79 10.65 -18.12
C PRO A 210 1.92 11.42 -17.44
N GLN A 211 2.09 12.70 -17.79
CA GLN A 211 3.03 13.62 -17.16
C GLN A 211 2.72 13.78 -15.68
N PHE A 212 1.46 14.07 -15.36
CA PHE A 212 0.95 14.19 -13.99
C PHE A 212 0.25 12.89 -13.59
N GLY A 213 0.38 12.50 -12.32
CA GLY A 213 -0.35 11.36 -11.76
C GLY A 213 0.56 10.32 -11.10
N ASN A 214 -0.05 9.50 -10.24
CA ASN A 214 0.62 8.56 -9.35
C ASN A 214 0.11 7.12 -9.54
N HIS A 215 0.72 6.15 -8.85
CA HIS A 215 0.27 4.75 -8.76
C HIS A 215 0.26 3.96 -10.08
N GLY A 216 0.96 4.45 -11.12
CA GLY A 216 1.09 3.74 -12.39
C GLY A 216 -0.20 3.71 -13.24
N ARG A 217 -1.19 4.58 -12.97
CA ARG A 217 -2.37 4.72 -13.83
C ARG A 217 -1.96 5.32 -15.18
N GLY A 218 -2.50 4.76 -16.27
CA GLY A 218 -2.15 5.16 -17.64
C GLY A 218 -0.72 4.85 -18.07
N VAL A 219 0.05 4.07 -17.30
CA VAL A 219 1.45 3.75 -17.63
C VAL A 219 1.51 2.44 -18.44
N ALA A 220 2.05 2.51 -19.65
CA ALA A 220 2.30 1.36 -20.50
C ALA A 220 3.81 1.25 -20.79
N THR A 221 4.40 0.09 -20.48
CA THR A 221 5.86 -0.13 -20.53
C THR A 221 6.23 -1.20 -21.54
N ASN A 222 7.48 -1.15 -22.04
CA ASN A 222 8.04 -2.14 -22.96
C ASN A 222 7.25 -2.24 -24.27
N LEU A 223 6.91 -1.09 -24.85
CA LEU A 223 6.19 -0.99 -26.12
C LEU A 223 7.18 -1.10 -27.28
N ASN A 224 6.91 -2.03 -28.19
CA ASN A 224 7.81 -2.40 -29.29
C ASN A 224 7.17 -2.21 -30.68
N THR A 225 5.88 -1.88 -30.76
CA THR A 225 5.20 -1.66 -32.05
C THR A 225 4.42 -0.37 -32.05
N ARG A 226 4.12 0.11 -33.26
CA ARG A 226 3.31 1.30 -33.49
C ARG A 226 1.94 1.17 -32.85
N GLU A 227 1.26 0.06 -33.09
CA GLU A 227 -0.07 -0.22 -32.56
C GLU A 227 -0.11 -0.16 -31.04
N GLN A 228 0.93 -0.70 -30.38
CA GLN A 228 1.08 -0.64 -28.92
C GLN A 228 1.24 0.80 -28.42
N VAL A 229 2.07 1.61 -29.09
CA VAL A 229 2.29 3.02 -28.71
C VAL A 229 1.03 3.86 -28.88
N LEU A 230 0.30 3.71 -29.99
CA LEU A 230 -0.96 4.44 -30.20
C LEU A 230 -2.04 4.05 -29.19
N ALA A 231 -2.18 2.75 -28.90
CA ALA A 231 -3.13 2.27 -27.89
C ALA A 231 -2.78 2.80 -26.49
N ALA A 232 -1.50 2.79 -26.14
CA ALA A 232 -1.02 3.33 -24.88
C ALA A 232 -1.23 4.85 -24.78
N TYR A 233 -1.01 5.59 -25.86
CA TYR A 233 -1.28 7.03 -25.91
C TYR A 233 -2.76 7.32 -25.65
N ALA A 234 -3.67 6.59 -26.30
CA ALA A 234 -5.11 6.77 -26.10
C ALA A 234 -5.51 6.51 -24.64
N ALA A 235 -4.96 5.47 -24.01
CA ALA A 235 -5.21 5.16 -22.61
C ALA A 235 -4.64 6.24 -21.66
N ALA A 236 -3.41 6.72 -21.91
CA ALA A 236 -2.78 7.75 -21.09
C ALA A 236 -3.48 9.12 -21.25
N SER A 237 -3.89 9.48 -22.47
CA SER A 237 -4.57 10.74 -22.75
C SER A 237 -5.98 10.81 -22.14
N ALA A 238 -6.64 9.66 -21.94
CA ALA A 238 -7.95 9.59 -21.29
C ALA A 238 -7.92 10.02 -19.81
N GLU A 239 -6.74 9.98 -19.16
CA GLU A 239 -6.53 10.46 -17.78
C GLU A 239 -6.51 12.01 -17.71
N GLY A 240 -6.64 12.72 -18.83
CA GLY A 240 -6.78 14.19 -18.86
C GLY A 240 -5.48 14.97 -18.68
N ALA A 241 -4.32 14.31 -18.76
CA ALA A 241 -3.01 14.91 -18.65
C ALA A 241 -2.23 14.86 -19.97
N SER A 242 -1.24 15.75 -20.12
CA SER A 242 -0.22 15.63 -21.16
C SER A 242 0.49 14.28 -21.05
N VAL A 243 0.86 13.71 -22.20
CA VAL A 243 1.46 12.37 -22.28
C VAL A 243 2.96 12.48 -22.55
N ILE A 244 3.76 11.62 -21.94
CA ILE A 244 5.20 11.51 -22.12
C ILE A 244 5.52 10.17 -22.78
N VAL A 245 6.41 10.19 -23.77
CA VAL A 245 7.09 9.00 -24.30
C VAL A 245 8.54 9.03 -23.84
N GLU A 246 9.02 7.95 -23.23
CA GLU A 246 10.38 7.82 -22.73
C GLU A 246 11.04 6.47 -23.04
N THR A 247 12.37 6.42 -23.04
CA THR A 247 13.14 5.19 -23.23
C THR A 247 12.84 4.17 -22.13
N PHE A 248 12.64 2.92 -22.51
CA PHE A 248 12.50 1.82 -21.54
C PHE A 248 13.85 1.46 -20.90
N ALA A 249 13.88 1.37 -19.57
CA ALA A 249 15.01 0.84 -18.83
C ALA A 249 14.71 -0.61 -18.39
N PRO A 250 15.55 -1.60 -18.71
CA PRO A 250 15.38 -2.96 -18.23
C PRO A 250 15.89 -3.11 -16.79
N GLY A 251 15.18 -3.84 -15.95
CA GLY A 251 15.63 -4.12 -14.59
C GLY A 251 14.50 -4.41 -13.61
N GLY A 252 14.88 -4.60 -12.35
CA GLY A 252 13.98 -4.60 -11.21
C GLY A 252 13.57 -3.19 -10.82
N ASP A 253 12.43 -3.10 -10.12
CA ASP A 253 11.87 -1.87 -9.58
C ASP A 253 12.30 -1.72 -8.11
N TYR A 254 12.99 -0.64 -7.78
CA TYR A 254 13.47 -0.35 -6.44
C TYR A 254 12.88 0.96 -5.94
N ARG A 255 12.21 0.92 -4.79
CA ARG A 255 11.81 2.11 -4.04
C ARG A 255 12.90 2.41 -3.01
N LEU A 256 13.53 3.57 -3.12
CA LEU A 256 14.50 4.09 -2.15
C LEU A 256 13.83 5.15 -1.28
N LEU A 257 14.06 5.12 0.03
CA LEU A 257 13.56 6.10 0.97
C LEU A 257 14.73 6.95 1.50
N VAL A 258 14.71 8.23 1.19
CA VAL A 258 15.64 9.22 1.72
C VAL A 258 14.94 10.02 2.82
N VAL A 259 15.61 10.16 3.97
CA VAL A 259 15.16 11.00 5.09
C VAL A 259 16.33 11.90 5.50
N GLY A 260 16.14 13.21 5.30
CA GLY A 260 17.16 14.22 5.51
C GLY A 260 18.32 14.07 4.52
N ASP A 261 19.48 13.67 5.03
CA ASP A 261 20.73 13.55 4.27
C ASP A 261 21.17 12.10 4.05
N ARG A 262 20.28 11.13 4.30
CA ARG A 262 20.61 9.70 4.25
C ARG A 262 19.55 8.91 3.51
N LEU A 263 20.01 7.94 2.73
CA LEU A 263 19.22 6.80 2.32
C LEU A 263 19.01 5.91 3.56
N VAL A 264 17.77 5.74 3.98
CA VAL A 264 17.45 4.99 5.21
C VAL A 264 16.95 3.57 4.92
N ALA A 265 16.30 3.36 3.78
CA ALA A 265 15.77 2.05 3.41
C ALA A 265 15.61 1.93 1.89
N THR A 266 15.66 0.70 1.37
CA THR A 266 15.43 0.36 -0.03
C THR A 266 14.66 -0.94 -0.16
N ALA A 267 13.54 -0.89 -0.87
CA ALA A 267 12.71 -2.05 -1.14
C ALA A 267 12.78 -2.41 -2.63
N HIS A 268 13.16 -3.65 -2.95
CA HIS A 268 12.95 -4.24 -4.27
C HIS A 268 11.49 -4.68 -4.38
N ARG A 269 10.74 -4.06 -5.29
CA ARG A 269 9.31 -4.31 -5.49
C ARG A 269 9.12 -5.29 -6.63
N GLU A 270 8.31 -6.30 -6.39
CA GLU A 270 7.93 -7.27 -7.40
C GLU A 270 6.44 -7.16 -7.73
N PRO A 271 6.07 -7.20 -9.02
CA PRO A 271 4.67 -7.27 -9.41
C PRO A 271 3.99 -8.51 -8.84
N ALA A 272 2.68 -8.38 -8.63
CA ALA A 272 1.84 -9.50 -8.22
C ALA A 272 1.99 -10.65 -9.22
N HIS A 273 2.38 -11.82 -8.73
CA HIS A 273 2.64 -12.99 -9.55
C HIS A 273 2.32 -14.26 -8.78
N VAL A 274 2.13 -15.34 -9.53
CA VAL A 274 2.02 -16.70 -9.00
C VAL A 274 3.04 -17.59 -9.70
N ILE A 275 3.46 -18.66 -9.03
CA ILE A 275 4.35 -19.67 -9.59
C ILE A 275 3.51 -20.91 -9.86
N GLY A 276 3.57 -21.41 -11.10
CA GLY A 276 2.90 -22.64 -11.47
C GLY A 276 3.43 -23.83 -10.67
N ASP A 277 2.54 -24.74 -10.28
CA ASP A 277 2.88 -26.00 -9.62
C ASP A 277 2.63 -27.22 -10.52
N GLY A 278 2.21 -26.99 -11.78
CA GLY A 278 1.87 -28.01 -12.76
C GLY A 278 0.54 -28.73 -12.50
N LYS A 279 -0.24 -28.33 -11.50
CA LYS A 279 -1.47 -29.03 -11.08
C LYS A 279 -2.68 -28.11 -10.97
N ASN A 280 -2.48 -26.88 -10.51
CA ASN A 280 -3.53 -25.92 -10.25
C ASN A 280 -3.67 -24.88 -11.37
N THR A 281 -4.86 -24.32 -11.49
CA THR A 281 -5.12 -23.20 -12.41
C THR A 281 -4.56 -21.90 -11.82
N VAL A 282 -4.35 -20.88 -12.67
CA VAL A 282 -3.95 -19.54 -12.20
C VAL A 282 -4.88 -19.03 -11.10
N ASN A 283 -6.20 -19.21 -11.26
CA ASN A 283 -7.17 -18.78 -10.25
C ASN A 283 -6.97 -19.49 -8.91
N ALA A 284 -6.81 -20.83 -8.93
CA ALA A 284 -6.55 -21.60 -7.71
C ALA A 284 -5.22 -21.22 -7.04
N LEU A 285 -4.18 -20.91 -7.83
CA LEU A 285 -2.90 -20.42 -7.31
C LEU A 285 -3.03 -19.03 -6.66
N VAL A 286 -3.84 -18.14 -7.24
CA VAL A 286 -4.12 -16.81 -6.66
C VAL A 286 -4.93 -16.95 -5.36
N GLU A 287 -5.94 -17.81 -5.34
CA GLU A 287 -6.71 -18.10 -4.12
C GLU A 287 -5.81 -18.65 -3.02
N ALA A 288 -4.94 -19.62 -3.34
CA ALA A 288 -3.97 -20.17 -2.40
C ALA A 288 -2.99 -19.10 -1.89
N ALA A 289 -2.48 -18.21 -2.75
CA ALA A 289 -1.62 -17.11 -2.34
C ALA A 289 -2.34 -16.11 -1.41
N ASN A 290 -3.64 -15.90 -1.62
CA ASN A 290 -4.48 -15.04 -0.79
C ASN A 290 -4.89 -15.65 0.56
N LEU A 291 -4.55 -16.94 0.82
CA LEU A 291 -4.68 -17.55 2.14
C LEU A 291 -3.59 -17.09 3.13
N ASP A 292 -2.55 -16.38 2.65
CA ASP A 292 -1.55 -15.77 3.53
C ASP A 292 -2.26 -14.78 4.49
N PRO A 293 -2.14 -14.96 5.82
CA PRO A 293 -2.81 -14.09 6.80
C PRO A 293 -2.34 -12.64 6.74
N ARG A 294 -1.18 -12.37 6.12
CA ARG A 294 -0.67 -11.01 5.88
C ARG A 294 -1.38 -10.31 4.72
N ARG A 295 -2.21 -11.01 3.92
CA ARG A 295 -2.96 -10.45 2.79
C ARG A 295 -4.41 -10.15 3.16
N SER A 296 -4.79 -8.88 3.13
CA SER A 296 -6.18 -8.44 3.29
C SER A 296 -6.66 -7.60 2.12
N ASP A 297 -7.99 -7.41 2.05
CA ASP A 297 -8.56 -6.33 1.26
C ASP A 297 -8.15 -4.97 1.88
N GLY A 298 -7.80 -4.01 1.02
CA GLY A 298 -7.38 -2.66 1.44
C GLY A 298 -5.93 -2.56 1.96
N HIS A 299 -5.74 -1.63 2.92
CA HIS A 299 -4.43 -1.28 3.50
C HIS A 299 -4.25 -1.72 4.97
N ALA A 300 -5.18 -2.52 5.51
CA ALA A 300 -5.21 -2.93 6.91
C ALA A 300 -4.05 -3.89 7.30
N THR A 301 -3.53 -4.68 6.36
CA THR A 301 -2.42 -5.62 6.60
C THR A 301 -1.20 -5.28 5.74
N ALA A 302 -0.08 -5.97 6.01
CA ALA A 302 1.20 -5.74 5.34
C ALA A 302 1.12 -5.93 3.80
N LEU A 303 0.30 -6.89 3.34
CA LEU A 303 0.12 -7.21 1.92
C LEU A 303 -1.34 -6.98 1.50
N SER A 304 -1.54 -6.54 0.26
CA SER A 304 -2.88 -6.49 -0.32
C SER A 304 -3.20 -7.79 -1.05
N ARG A 305 -4.49 -8.17 -1.09
CA ARG A 305 -4.96 -9.32 -1.87
C ARG A 305 -4.70 -9.15 -3.36
N ILE A 306 -4.34 -10.26 -4.00
CA ILE A 306 -4.20 -10.35 -5.45
C ILE A 306 -5.60 -10.57 -6.04
N LYS A 307 -6.05 -9.66 -6.91
CA LYS A 307 -7.36 -9.75 -7.58
C LYS A 307 -7.17 -9.96 -9.07
N ILE A 308 -7.96 -10.88 -9.64
CA ILE A 308 -8.07 -11.05 -11.08
C ILE A 308 -9.23 -10.16 -11.58
N ASP A 309 -8.94 -8.90 -11.86
CA ASP A 309 -9.89 -7.97 -12.49
C ASP A 309 -9.61 -7.81 -13.99
N ALA A 310 -10.33 -6.91 -14.67
CA ALA A 310 -10.16 -6.66 -16.10
C ALA A 310 -8.71 -6.36 -16.52
N VAL A 311 -7.94 -5.66 -15.69
CA VAL A 311 -6.53 -5.35 -15.99
C VAL A 311 -5.66 -6.60 -15.82
N ALA A 312 -5.94 -7.45 -14.83
CA ALA A 312 -5.22 -8.72 -14.66
C ALA A 312 -5.53 -9.69 -15.82
N MET A 313 -6.78 -9.70 -16.31
CA MET A 313 -7.18 -10.50 -17.46
C MET A 313 -6.40 -10.14 -18.72
N GLU A 314 -6.18 -8.85 -18.99
CA GLU A 314 -5.37 -8.43 -20.14
C GLU A 314 -3.90 -8.86 -19.98
N VAL A 315 -3.32 -8.72 -18.78
CA VAL A 315 -1.94 -9.17 -18.51
C VAL A 315 -1.79 -10.69 -18.69
N LEU A 316 -2.78 -11.48 -18.29
CA LEU A 316 -2.78 -12.93 -18.53
C LEU A 316 -2.90 -13.24 -20.03
N LYS A 317 -3.81 -12.56 -20.74
CA LYS A 317 -4.03 -12.75 -22.18
C LYS A 317 -2.79 -12.43 -23.00
N GLU A 318 -2.04 -11.39 -22.65
CA GLU A 318 -0.75 -11.05 -23.26
C GLU A 318 0.30 -12.16 -23.08
N GLN A 319 0.22 -12.93 -21.99
CA GLN A 319 1.04 -14.11 -21.73
C GLN A 319 0.46 -15.39 -22.39
N GLY A 320 -0.65 -15.28 -23.12
CA GLY A 320 -1.35 -16.42 -23.72
C GLY A 320 -2.07 -17.31 -22.71
N LEU A 321 -2.38 -16.77 -21.53
CA LEU A 321 -3.00 -17.48 -20.42
C LEU A 321 -4.39 -16.95 -20.11
N THR A 322 -5.19 -17.79 -19.45
CA THR A 322 -6.48 -17.46 -18.86
C THR A 322 -6.47 -17.82 -17.36
N PRO A 323 -7.44 -17.35 -16.55
CA PRO A 323 -7.53 -17.74 -15.14
C PRO A 323 -7.64 -19.26 -14.93
N ASP A 324 -8.24 -19.97 -15.89
CA ASP A 324 -8.41 -21.42 -15.86
C ASP A 324 -7.22 -22.19 -16.46
N SER A 325 -6.20 -21.48 -16.95
CA SER A 325 -5.02 -22.12 -17.51
C SER A 325 -4.19 -22.78 -16.41
N MET A 326 -3.74 -24.02 -16.65
CA MET A 326 -2.78 -24.70 -15.80
C MET A 326 -1.37 -24.28 -16.18
N VAL A 327 -0.57 -23.89 -15.19
CA VAL A 327 0.77 -23.35 -15.39
C VAL A 327 1.80 -24.44 -15.04
N PRO A 328 2.76 -24.74 -15.93
CA PRO A 328 3.82 -25.71 -15.63
C PRO A 328 4.60 -25.36 -14.36
N ASN A 329 5.10 -26.39 -13.69
CA ASN A 329 5.82 -26.23 -12.42
C ASN A 329 7.04 -25.30 -12.59
N GLY A 330 7.15 -24.29 -11.72
CA GLY A 330 8.24 -23.32 -11.72
C GLY A 330 8.11 -22.16 -12.71
N VAL A 331 7.06 -22.13 -13.55
CA VAL A 331 6.82 -21.00 -14.46
C VAL A 331 6.17 -19.86 -13.69
N ARG A 332 6.79 -18.68 -13.73
CA ARG A 332 6.26 -17.45 -13.12
C ARG A 332 5.22 -16.81 -14.05
N VAL A 333 4.04 -16.54 -13.51
CA VAL A 333 2.94 -15.86 -14.22
C VAL A 333 2.65 -14.54 -13.54
N LEU A 334 2.78 -13.45 -14.31
CA LEU A 334 2.47 -12.12 -13.81
C LEU A 334 0.95 -11.91 -13.82
N ILE A 335 0.41 -11.43 -12.70
CA ILE A 335 -0.98 -10.98 -12.58
C ILE A 335 -1.07 -9.48 -12.86
N ARG A 336 0.02 -8.75 -12.56
CA ARG A 336 0.15 -7.30 -12.78
C ARG A 336 1.48 -6.98 -13.42
N ARG A 337 1.52 -5.88 -14.19
CA ARG A 337 2.76 -5.28 -14.69
C ARG A 337 3.39 -4.33 -13.68
N ASN A 338 2.58 -3.63 -12.86
CA ASN A 338 3.09 -2.71 -11.86
C ASN A 338 3.52 -3.43 -10.58
N ALA A 339 4.63 -2.98 -9.98
CA ALA A 339 5.18 -3.51 -8.74
C ALA A 339 4.56 -2.87 -7.48
N ASN A 340 3.26 -2.54 -7.53
CA ASN A 340 2.60 -1.85 -6.44
C ASN A 340 2.10 -2.84 -5.37
N LEU A 341 2.40 -2.56 -4.10
CA LEU A 341 1.87 -3.38 -3.00
C LEU A 341 0.33 -3.34 -2.95
N SER A 342 -0.29 -2.24 -3.36
CA SER A 342 -1.76 -2.08 -3.39
C SER A 342 -2.45 -3.01 -4.39
N THR A 343 -1.74 -3.47 -5.42
CA THR A 343 -2.25 -4.41 -6.43
C THR A 343 -1.81 -5.85 -6.15
N GLY A 344 -1.29 -6.11 -4.95
CA GLY A 344 -0.87 -7.43 -4.48
C GLY A 344 0.61 -7.76 -4.70
N GLY A 345 1.42 -6.80 -5.14
CA GLY A 345 2.87 -6.93 -5.23
C GLY A 345 3.53 -7.15 -3.87
N THR A 346 4.79 -7.60 -3.92
CA THR A 346 5.62 -7.85 -2.73
C THR A 346 6.81 -6.90 -2.71
N ALA A 347 7.39 -6.72 -1.52
CA ALA A 347 8.56 -5.87 -1.31
C ALA A 347 9.60 -6.63 -0.49
N THR A 348 10.85 -6.62 -0.95
CA THR A 348 11.98 -7.23 -0.26
C THR A 348 12.95 -6.13 0.16
N ASP A 349 13.34 -6.08 1.43
CA ASP A 349 14.40 -5.17 1.87
C ASP A 349 15.73 -5.57 1.23
N VAL A 350 16.37 -4.59 0.58
CA VAL A 350 17.67 -4.73 -0.06
C VAL A 350 18.58 -3.56 0.28
N THR A 351 18.32 -2.87 1.40
CA THR A 351 19.05 -1.65 1.80
C THR A 351 20.55 -1.87 1.86
N HIS A 352 20.97 -3.01 2.42
CA HIS A 352 22.38 -3.39 2.57
C HIS A 352 23.08 -3.73 1.24
N LEU A 353 22.33 -3.96 0.16
CA LEU A 353 22.88 -4.28 -1.16
C LEU A 353 23.12 -3.03 -2.02
N VAL A 354 22.60 -1.87 -1.65
CA VAL A 354 22.65 -0.67 -2.49
C VAL A 354 24.09 -0.18 -2.66
N HIS A 355 24.49 0.04 -3.91
CA HIS A 355 25.79 0.62 -4.20
C HIS A 355 25.94 2.03 -3.58
N PRO A 356 27.07 2.37 -2.94
CA PRO A 356 27.25 3.68 -2.29
C PRO A 356 27.04 4.88 -3.22
N GLU A 357 27.39 4.75 -4.51
CA GLU A 357 27.16 5.81 -5.51
C GLU A 357 25.67 6.02 -5.77
N THR A 358 24.89 4.94 -5.89
CA THR A 358 23.44 4.98 -6.07
C THR A 358 22.77 5.62 -4.85
N ALA A 359 23.23 5.27 -3.65
CA ALA A 359 22.75 5.89 -2.41
C ALA A 359 23.04 7.40 -2.37
N ARG A 360 24.26 7.82 -2.77
CA ARG A 360 24.63 9.23 -2.88
C ARG A 360 23.76 9.97 -3.90
N GLN A 361 23.55 9.39 -5.07
CA GLN A 361 22.68 9.95 -6.12
C GLN A 361 21.23 10.08 -5.65
N ALA A 362 20.71 9.14 -4.87
CA ALA A 362 19.36 9.23 -4.33
C ALA A 362 19.22 10.40 -3.33
N VAL A 363 20.20 10.61 -2.45
CA VAL A 363 20.23 11.76 -1.54
C VAL A 363 20.36 13.08 -2.31
N GLU A 364 21.19 13.11 -3.36
CA GLU A 364 21.36 14.28 -4.21
C GLU A 364 20.07 14.63 -4.96
N ALA A 365 19.38 13.63 -5.52
CA ALA A 365 18.07 13.79 -6.14
C ALA A 365 17.06 14.44 -5.19
N ALA A 366 16.91 13.93 -3.96
CA ALA A 366 16.02 14.52 -2.97
C ALA A 366 16.35 15.99 -2.68
N ARG A 367 17.64 16.31 -2.51
CA ARG A 367 18.13 17.67 -2.25
C ARG A 367 17.89 18.63 -3.41
N VAL A 368 18.09 18.20 -4.65
CA VAL A 368 17.90 19.03 -5.84
C VAL A 368 16.44 19.40 -6.04
N ILE A 369 15.52 18.46 -5.76
CA ILE A 369 14.08 18.75 -5.77
C ILE A 369 13.68 19.63 -4.57
N GLY A 370 14.42 19.54 -3.47
CA GLY A 370 14.17 20.31 -2.24
C GLY A 370 13.29 19.60 -1.23
N LEU A 371 13.31 18.26 -1.24
CA LEU A 371 12.53 17.41 -0.35
C LEU A 371 13.36 16.98 0.86
N ASP A 372 12.77 17.04 2.05
CA ASP A 372 13.36 16.54 3.29
C ASP A 372 13.11 15.05 3.51
N ILE A 373 11.99 14.53 2.98
CA ILE A 373 11.70 13.10 2.86
C ILE A 373 11.33 12.85 1.40
N ALA A 374 11.93 11.83 0.79
CA ALA A 374 11.68 11.50 -0.60
C ALA A 374 11.65 9.99 -0.83
N GLY A 375 10.68 9.53 -1.61
CA GLY A 375 10.67 8.19 -2.18
C GLY A 375 11.08 8.23 -3.63
N LEU A 376 12.20 7.59 -3.97
CA LEU A 376 12.70 7.52 -5.35
C LEU A 376 12.38 6.15 -5.94
N ASP A 377 11.83 6.15 -7.15
CA ASP A 377 11.64 4.93 -7.94
C ASP A 377 12.81 4.81 -8.91
N ILE A 378 13.58 3.73 -8.75
CA ILE A 378 14.75 3.42 -9.56
C ILE A 378 14.52 2.11 -10.29
N VAL A 379 14.84 2.09 -11.58
CA VAL A 379 14.92 0.85 -12.35
C VAL A 379 16.39 0.53 -12.58
N ALA A 380 16.81 -0.67 -12.19
CA ALA A 380 18.18 -1.15 -12.34
C ALA A 380 18.20 -2.67 -12.48
N GLN A 381 19.19 -3.23 -13.18
CA GLN A 381 19.36 -4.69 -13.24
C GLN A 381 19.85 -5.24 -11.91
N ASP A 382 20.76 -4.52 -11.27
CA ASP A 382 21.38 -4.84 -9.99
C ASP A 382 21.64 -3.55 -9.20
N ILE A 383 20.94 -3.36 -8.09
CA ILE A 383 21.07 -2.16 -7.25
C ILE A 383 22.45 -2.05 -6.57
N GLY A 384 23.21 -3.15 -6.52
CA GLY A 384 24.57 -3.21 -6.00
C GLY A 384 25.65 -2.71 -6.97
N ARG A 385 25.25 -2.27 -8.16
CA ARG A 385 26.15 -1.64 -9.14
C ARG A 385 25.77 -0.18 -9.41
N PRO A 386 26.72 0.67 -9.87
CA PRO A 386 26.40 2.02 -10.32
C PRO A 386 25.30 2.03 -11.39
N LEU A 387 24.38 3.00 -11.34
CA LEU A 387 23.27 3.08 -12.29
C LEU A 387 23.74 3.27 -13.74
N PHE A 388 24.75 4.12 -13.95
CA PHE A 388 25.21 4.48 -15.29
C PHE A 388 25.72 3.27 -16.10
N GLU A 389 26.43 2.34 -15.45
CA GLU A 389 27.02 1.16 -16.10
C GLU A 389 26.00 0.15 -16.63
N GLN A 390 24.79 0.17 -16.06
CA GLN A 390 23.75 -0.83 -16.30
C GLN A 390 22.50 -0.24 -16.95
N ARG A 391 22.57 1.02 -17.41
CA ARG A 391 21.41 1.80 -17.91
C ARG A 391 20.29 1.92 -16.86
N GLY A 392 20.66 1.93 -15.58
CA GLY A 392 19.76 2.19 -14.48
C GLY A 392 19.38 3.67 -14.42
N VAL A 393 18.16 3.96 -14.01
CA VAL A 393 17.60 5.32 -14.07
C VAL A 393 16.69 5.60 -12.88
N VAL A 394 16.65 6.86 -12.45
CA VAL A 394 15.62 7.38 -11.55
C VAL A 394 14.39 7.73 -12.39
N VAL A 395 13.30 7.00 -12.16
CA VAL A 395 12.04 7.12 -12.92
C VAL A 395 11.13 8.20 -12.33
N GLU A 396 11.09 8.30 -11.01
CA GLU A 396 10.19 9.21 -10.28
C GLU A 396 10.76 9.57 -8.91
N VAL A 397 10.39 10.76 -8.41
CA VAL A 397 10.68 11.22 -7.04
C VAL A 397 9.37 11.66 -6.40
N ASN A 398 9.07 11.19 -5.20
CA ASN A 398 7.79 11.40 -4.52
C ASN A 398 8.01 12.11 -3.16
N ALA A 399 7.25 13.17 -2.90
CA ALA A 399 7.32 13.96 -1.66
C ALA A 399 6.68 13.27 -0.44
N GLY A 400 5.58 12.53 -0.64
CA GLY A 400 4.88 11.77 0.39
C GLY A 400 4.99 10.25 0.18
N PRO A 401 6.18 9.65 0.37
CA PRO A 401 6.36 8.23 0.08
C PRO A 401 5.58 7.34 1.04
N GLY A 402 5.01 6.25 0.51
CA GLY A 402 4.45 5.20 1.34
C GLY A 402 5.54 4.49 2.14
N LEU A 403 5.42 4.47 3.47
CA LEU A 403 6.45 3.89 4.35
C LEU A 403 6.27 2.38 4.58
N ARG A 404 5.06 1.86 4.33
CA ARG A 404 4.67 0.47 4.64
C ARG A 404 5.63 -0.57 4.08
N MET A 405 6.14 -0.37 2.86
CA MET A 405 7.05 -1.34 2.23
C MET A 405 8.43 -1.39 2.88
N HIS A 406 8.81 -0.36 3.61
CA HIS A 406 10.04 -0.30 4.39
C HIS A 406 9.82 -0.78 5.81
N THR A 407 8.72 -0.38 6.46
CA THR A 407 8.45 -0.77 7.86
C THR A 407 7.91 -2.19 8.02
N GLN A 408 7.34 -2.77 6.97
CA GLN A 408 6.77 -4.13 6.97
C GLN A 408 7.04 -4.80 5.61
N PRO A 409 8.31 -5.07 5.26
CA PRO A 409 8.63 -5.74 4.00
C PRO A 409 8.09 -7.18 4.01
N SER A 410 7.83 -7.72 2.82
CA SER A 410 7.42 -9.12 2.65
C SER A 410 8.53 -10.09 3.06
N PHE A 411 9.77 -9.66 2.80
CA PHE A 411 11.01 -10.39 3.09
C PHE A 411 12.11 -9.39 3.47
N GLY A 412 13.02 -9.79 4.36
CA GLY A 412 14.10 -8.92 4.86
C GLY A 412 13.74 -8.21 6.16
N GLU A 413 14.49 -7.18 6.52
CA GLU A 413 14.38 -6.47 7.79
C GLU A 413 13.67 -5.10 7.64
N PRO A 414 12.79 -4.73 8.59
CA PRO A 414 12.16 -3.40 8.66
C PRO A 414 13.10 -2.21 8.88
#